data_AF-A0A523PQF3-F1
#
_entry.id   AF-A0A523PQF3-F1
#
_cell.length_a   1.000
_cell.length_b   1.000
_cell.length_c   1.000
_cell.angle_alpha   90.00
_cell.angle_beta   90.00
_cell.angle_gamma   90.00
#
_symmetry.space_group_name_H-M   'P 1'
#
loop_
_entity.id
_entity.type
_entity.pdbx_description
1 polymer ?
#
loop_
_entity_poly.entity_id
_entity_poly.type
_entity_poly.pdbx_seq_one_letter_code
_entity_poly.pdbx_strand_id
1 'polypeptide(L)'
;MPSQIHELVKSNFDRVLPTLHRKIDIDQLHTLRTWAEAEYGKQRHTLSMRKQNGFIRECHGDMHLKNIALIDGELLIFDCVEFNADLSWIDVISEAAFVVMDLDGRGHPKLARRFLNAYLENTGDYEGLKLLRYYLAYRAMVRAMVDTIRAGQPGLDERERHEVLAESRRYIALAERYTQVARPLPNQFQCD
;
A
#
# COMPACT_ATOMS: atom_id res chain seq x y z
N MET A 1 -7.95 -0.58 15.37
CA MET A 1 -9.43 -0.55 15.13
C MET A 1 -9.67 -0.21 13.67
N PRO A 2 -10.76 -0.69 13.03
CA PRO A 2 -11.07 -0.29 11.65
C PRO A 2 -11.06 1.23 11.45
N SER A 3 -11.54 1.99 12.45
CA SER A 3 -11.47 3.45 12.48
C SER A 3 -10.04 3.99 12.45
N GLN A 4 -9.09 3.40 13.19
CA GLN A 4 -7.69 3.85 13.20
C GLN A 4 -7.04 3.71 11.82
N ILE A 5 -7.24 2.57 11.14
CA ILE A 5 -6.74 2.40 9.76
C ILE A 5 -7.32 3.47 8.85
N HIS A 6 -8.61 3.77 9.00
CA HIS A 6 -9.27 4.79 8.19
C HIS A 6 -8.72 6.20 8.44
N GLU A 7 -8.42 6.55 9.69
CA GLU A 7 -7.79 7.84 10.02
C GLU A 7 -6.35 7.92 9.49
N LEU A 8 -5.57 6.84 9.56
CA LEU A 8 -4.25 6.77 8.92
C LEU A 8 -4.34 6.97 7.41
N VAL A 9 -5.31 6.31 6.75
CA VAL A 9 -5.57 6.46 5.32
C VAL A 9 -5.89 7.92 4.98
N LYS A 10 -6.79 8.57 5.73
CA LYS A 10 -7.12 10.00 5.53
C LYS A 10 -5.90 10.90 5.71
N SER A 11 -5.12 10.68 6.76
CA SER A 11 -3.94 11.48 7.08
C SER A 11 -2.91 11.49 5.94
N ASN A 12 -2.77 10.37 5.22
CA ASN A 12 -1.90 10.31 4.03
C ASN A 12 -2.32 11.35 2.97
N PHE A 13 -3.63 11.45 2.68
CA PHE A 13 -4.14 12.43 1.72
C PHE A 13 -3.93 13.87 2.20
N ASP A 14 -4.22 14.14 3.48
CA ASP A 14 -4.08 15.48 4.06
C ASP A 14 -2.63 15.97 4.07
N ARG A 15 -1.66 15.06 4.16
CA ARG A 15 -0.22 15.37 4.09
C ARG A 15 0.30 15.54 2.66
N VAL A 16 -0.28 14.85 1.69
CA VAL A 16 0.14 14.93 0.27
C VAL A 16 -0.47 16.15 -0.42
N LEU A 17 -1.76 16.43 -0.18
CA LEU A 17 -2.52 17.47 -0.89
C LEU A 17 -1.84 18.85 -0.93
N PRO A 18 -1.27 19.40 0.17
CA PRO A 18 -0.66 20.73 0.17
C PRO A 18 0.58 20.86 -0.75
N THR A 19 1.16 19.73 -1.16
CA THR A 19 2.37 19.69 -2.01
C THR A 19 2.06 19.60 -3.50
N LEU A 20 0.79 19.42 -3.86
CA LEU A 20 0.35 19.35 -5.24
C LEU A 20 -0.05 20.74 -5.75
N HIS A 21 0.46 21.10 -6.93
CA HIS A 21 0.18 22.41 -7.56
C HIS A 21 -0.60 22.30 -8.87
N ARG A 22 -0.49 21.17 -9.57
CA ARG A 22 -1.21 20.97 -10.83
C ARG A 22 -2.62 20.51 -10.53
N LYS A 23 -3.62 21.13 -11.19
CA LYS A 23 -5.03 20.76 -11.03
C LYS A 23 -5.27 19.27 -11.26
N ILE A 24 -4.62 18.68 -12.27
CA ILE A 24 -4.75 17.25 -12.59
C ILE A 24 -4.31 16.33 -11.43
N ASP A 25 -3.23 16.69 -10.71
CA ASP A 25 -2.74 15.89 -9.58
C ASP A 25 -3.70 16.02 -8.38
N ILE A 26 -4.24 17.22 -8.16
CA ILE A 26 -5.23 17.49 -7.11
C ILE A 26 -6.52 16.72 -7.37
N ASP A 27 -7.05 16.76 -8.61
CA ASP A 27 -8.26 16.03 -9.01
C ASP A 27 -8.07 14.50 -8.87
N GLN A 28 -6.89 13.99 -9.23
CA GLN A 28 -6.52 12.59 -9.07
C GLN A 28 -6.53 12.19 -7.58
N LEU A 29 -5.90 13.00 -6.72
CA LEU A 29 -5.84 12.74 -5.28
C LEU A 29 -7.24 12.78 -4.64
N HIS A 30 -8.10 13.70 -5.05
CA HIS A 30 -9.50 13.74 -4.59
C HIS A 30 -10.28 12.49 -5.01
N THR A 31 -10.14 12.06 -6.26
CA THR A 31 -10.77 10.84 -6.77
C THR A 31 -10.32 9.61 -5.95
N LEU A 32 -9.02 9.51 -5.68
CA LEU A 32 -8.46 8.46 -4.84
C LEU A 32 -9.00 8.49 -3.41
N ARG A 33 -9.11 9.67 -2.80
CA ARG A 33 -9.67 9.84 -1.45
C ARG A 33 -11.13 9.37 -1.40
N THR A 34 -11.95 9.81 -2.35
CA THR A 34 -13.35 9.39 -2.45
C THR A 34 -13.47 7.86 -2.62
N TRP A 35 -12.62 7.26 -3.45
CA TRP A 35 -12.57 5.81 -3.59
C TRP A 35 -12.18 5.12 -2.28
N ALA A 36 -11.16 5.60 -1.59
CA ALA A 36 -10.68 5.01 -0.34
C ALA A 36 -11.75 5.08 0.77
N GLU A 37 -12.49 6.19 0.86
CA GLU A 37 -13.61 6.35 1.80
C GLU A 37 -14.76 5.38 1.47
N ALA A 38 -15.13 5.27 0.20
CA ALA A 38 -16.17 4.34 -0.24
C ALA A 38 -15.78 2.87 -0.01
N GLU A 39 -14.53 2.52 -0.32
CA GLU A 39 -14.02 1.16 -0.16
C GLU A 39 -13.89 0.78 1.32
N TYR A 40 -13.42 1.68 2.17
CA TYR A 40 -13.47 1.49 3.62
C TYR A 40 -14.90 1.19 4.09
N GLY A 41 -15.88 1.98 3.64
CA GLY A 41 -17.30 1.78 3.94
C GLY A 41 -17.79 0.36 3.62
N LYS A 42 -17.48 -0.15 2.42
CA LYS A 42 -17.82 -1.52 2.00
C LYS A 42 -17.13 -2.59 2.84
N GLN A 43 -15.87 -2.35 3.21
CA GLN A 43 -15.02 -3.33 3.87
C GLN A 43 -15.09 -3.29 5.41
N ARG A 44 -15.88 -2.39 6.01
CA ARG A 44 -15.98 -2.23 7.47
C ARG A 44 -16.27 -3.54 8.19
N HIS A 45 -17.17 -4.35 7.65
CA HIS A 45 -17.50 -5.64 8.25
C HIS A 45 -16.30 -6.61 8.21
N THR A 46 -15.67 -6.77 7.04
CA THR A 46 -14.47 -7.60 6.87
C THR A 46 -13.33 -7.18 7.81
N LEU A 47 -13.03 -5.88 7.89
CA LEU A 47 -12.02 -5.33 8.81
C LEU A 47 -12.33 -5.65 10.28
N SER A 48 -13.61 -5.61 10.66
CA SER A 48 -14.04 -5.93 12.03
C SER A 48 -13.90 -7.43 12.33
N MET A 49 -14.29 -8.28 11.39
CA MET A 49 -14.14 -9.74 11.50
C MET A 49 -12.67 -10.15 11.61
N ARG A 50 -11.80 -9.54 10.81
CA ARG A 50 -10.36 -9.83 10.86
C ARG A 50 -9.74 -9.50 12.21
N LYS A 51 -10.16 -8.40 12.84
CA LYS A 51 -9.77 -8.09 14.22
C LYS A 51 -10.24 -9.18 15.20
N GLN A 52 -11.52 -9.55 15.15
CA GLN A 52 -12.09 -10.55 16.06
C GLN A 52 -11.41 -11.92 15.91
N ASN A 53 -10.97 -12.25 14.70
CA ASN A 53 -10.32 -13.51 14.37
C ASN A 53 -8.78 -13.48 14.53
N GLY A 54 -8.21 -12.44 15.13
CA GLY A 54 -6.77 -12.40 15.45
C GLY A 54 -5.83 -12.16 14.25
N PHE A 55 -6.34 -11.57 13.16
CA PHE A 55 -5.51 -11.16 12.01
C PHE A 55 -4.85 -9.79 12.20
N ILE A 56 -5.27 -9.01 13.21
CA ILE A 56 -4.56 -7.81 13.62
C ILE A 56 -3.50 -8.22 14.64
N ARG A 57 -2.22 -8.05 14.29
CA ARG A 57 -1.07 -8.49 15.08
C ARG A 57 -0.01 -7.41 15.08
N GLU A 58 0.92 -7.51 16.03
CA GLU A 58 2.16 -6.76 15.96
C GLU A 58 3.00 -7.28 14.79
N CYS A 59 3.19 -6.42 13.80
CA CYS A 59 3.87 -6.65 12.54
C CYS A 59 5.01 -5.63 12.39
N HIS A 60 5.83 -5.74 11.34
CA HIS A 60 6.92 -4.81 11.06
C HIS A 60 6.44 -3.37 10.80
N GLY A 61 5.23 -3.21 10.24
CA GLY A 61 4.62 -1.91 9.95
C GLY A 61 5.13 -1.22 8.68
N ASP A 62 6.41 -1.40 8.33
CA ASP A 62 7.07 -0.81 7.15
C ASP A 62 7.84 -1.83 6.28
N MET A 63 7.26 -3.02 6.07
CA MET A 63 7.90 -4.11 5.32
C MET A 63 7.84 -3.90 3.79
N HIS A 64 8.63 -2.95 3.26
CA HIS A 64 8.83 -2.73 1.83
C HIS A 64 10.27 -3.06 1.39
N LEU A 65 10.57 -3.13 0.10
CA LEU A 65 11.87 -3.65 -0.37
C LEU A 65 13.09 -2.82 0.03
N LYS A 66 12.95 -1.53 0.40
CA LYS A 66 14.08 -0.77 0.96
C LYS A 66 14.47 -1.22 2.38
N ASN A 67 13.60 -1.96 3.06
CA ASN A 67 13.75 -2.48 4.42
C ASN A 67 13.94 -4.01 4.41
N ILE A 68 14.31 -4.57 3.25
CA ILE A 68 14.60 -5.99 3.06
C ILE A 68 15.93 -6.09 2.31
N ALA A 69 16.91 -6.75 2.93
CA ALA A 69 18.20 -7.03 2.34
C ALA A 69 18.41 -8.55 2.19
N LEU A 70 19.23 -8.93 1.20
CA LEU A 70 19.76 -10.29 1.09
C LEU A 70 21.24 -10.22 1.48
N ILE A 71 21.59 -10.79 2.63
CA ILE A 71 22.95 -10.79 3.16
C ILE A 71 23.38 -12.24 3.31
N ASP A 72 24.46 -12.62 2.64
CA ASP A 72 25.00 -14.00 2.65
C ASP A 72 23.97 -15.09 2.29
N GLY A 73 23.01 -14.75 1.43
CA GLY A 73 21.95 -15.66 0.99
C GLY A 73 20.71 -15.70 1.91
N GLU A 74 20.76 -14.99 3.04
CA GLU A 74 19.65 -14.90 4.01
C GLU A 74 18.91 -13.58 3.90
N LEU A 75 17.58 -13.63 4.03
CA LEU A 75 16.74 -12.43 4.05
C LEU A 75 16.82 -11.77 5.43
N LEU A 76 17.23 -10.51 5.43
CA LEU A 76 17.19 -9.63 6.60
C LEU A 76 16.13 -8.55 6.40
N ILE A 77 15.18 -8.49 7.32
CA ILE A 77 14.19 -7.40 7.40
C ILE A 77 14.63 -6.47 8.54
N PHE A 78 14.67 -5.17 8.29
CA PHE A 78 15.19 -4.16 9.24
C PHE A 78 14.36 -2.88 9.20
N ASP A 79 14.59 -1.96 10.15
CA ASP A 79 13.85 -0.70 10.31
C ASP A 79 12.36 -0.90 10.65
N CYS A 80 12.11 -1.73 11.66
CA CYS A 80 10.77 -2.02 12.19
C CYS A 80 10.17 -0.78 12.86
N VAL A 81 8.86 -0.55 12.67
CA VAL A 81 8.17 0.57 13.30
C VAL A 81 7.86 0.23 14.76
N GLU A 82 8.77 0.60 15.66
CA GLU A 82 8.64 0.31 17.11
C GLU A 82 8.01 1.45 17.92
N PHE A 83 7.98 2.66 17.37
CA PHE A 83 7.63 3.88 18.11
C PHE A 83 6.13 4.22 18.08
N ASN A 84 5.35 3.60 17.19
CA ASN A 84 3.92 3.87 17.07
C ASN A 84 3.13 2.57 16.88
N ALA A 85 2.45 2.16 17.94
CA ALA A 85 1.63 0.96 17.95
C ALA A 85 0.54 0.96 16.86
N ASP A 86 0.04 2.12 16.43
CA ASP A 86 -0.97 2.19 15.37
C ASP A 86 -0.39 1.86 13.98
N LEU A 87 0.93 1.87 13.83
CA LEU A 87 1.63 1.52 12.60
C LEU A 87 2.14 0.06 12.60
N SER A 88 2.38 -0.54 13.78
CA SER A 88 2.82 -1.94 13.91
C SER A 88 1.67 -2.91 14.18
N TRP A 89 0.59 -2.51 14.87
CA TRP A 89 -0.59 -3.34 15.10
C TRP A 89 -1.56 -3.29 13.92
N ILE A 90 -1.15 -3.95 12.85
CA ILE A 90 -1.83 -3.94 11.55
C ILE A 90 -2.37 -5.32 11.20
N ASP A 91 -3.16 -5.35 10.13
CA ASP A 91 -3.61 -6.58 9.52
C ASP A 91 -2.46 -7.29 8.81
N VAL A 92 -2.28 -8.59 9.05
CA VAL A 92 -1.20 -9.37 8.42
C VAL A 92 -1.24 -9.34 6.89
N ILE A 93 -2.42 -9.23 6.27
CA ILE A 93 -2.52 -9.07 4.81
C ILE A 93 -2.12 -7.65 4.37
N SER A 94 -2.24 -6.65 5.24
CA SER A 94 -1.75 -5.29 4.99
C SER A 94 -0.23 -5.22 4.99
N GLU A 95 0.43 -6.02 5.85
CA GLU A 95 1.89 -6.18 5.83
C GLU A 95 2.35 -6.86 4.54
N ALA A 96 1.74 -8.00 4.19
CA ALA A 96 2.04 -8.69 2.93
C ALA A 96 1.77 -7.80 1.69
N ALA A 97 0.68 -7.03 1.70
CA ALA A 97 0.36 -6.08 0.65
C ALA A 97 1.44 -5.01 0.46
N PHE A 98 2.22 -4.68 1.48
CA PHE A 98 3.29 -3.70 1.34
C PHE A 98 4.41 -4.22 0.44
N VAL A 99 4.83 -5.47 0.61
CA VAL A 99 5.81 -6.14 -0.28
C VAL A 99 5.24 -6.31 -1.68
N VAL A 100 3.99 -6.76 -1.81
CA VAL A 100 3.33 -6.93 -3.12
C VAL A 100 3.28 -5.59 -3.87
N MET A 101 2.88 -4.52 -3.18
CA MET A 101 2.79 -3.19 -3.75
C MET A 101 4.15 -2.68 -4.21
N ASP A 102 5.19 -2.85 -3.40
CA ASP A 102 6.52 -2.33 -3.73
C ASP A 102 7.17 -3.12 -4.87
N LEU A 103 6.94 -4.44 -4.95
CA LEU A 103 7.34 -5.26 -6.11
C LEU A 103 6.64 -4.81 -7.40
N ASP A 104 5.33 -4.57 -7.38
CA ASP A 104 4.59 -4.08 -8.56
C ASP A 104 5.03 -2.66 -8.95
N GLY A 105 5.17 -1.76 -7.98
CA GLY A 105 5.62 -0.39 -8.20
C GLY A 105 7.01 -0.27 -8.81
N ARG A 106 7.87 -1.27 -8.57
CA ARG A 106 9.22 -1.38 -9.15
C ARG A 106 9.26 -2.16 -10.47
N GLY A 107 8.12 -2.53 -11.04
CA GLY A 107 8.05 -3.21 -12.34
C GLY A 107 8.25 -4.72 -12.27
N HIS A 108 8.05 -5.34 -11.11
CA HIS A 108 8.15 -6.79 -10.91
C HIS A 108 6.79 -7.46 -10.57
N PRO A 109 5.73 -7.28 -11.37
CA PRO A 109 4.40 -7.78 -11.06
C PRO A 109 4.32 -9.32 -11.02
N LYS A 110 5.23 -10.02 -11.73
CA LYS A 110 5.35 -11.50 -11.66
C LYS A 110 5.84 -11.94 -10.28
N LEU A 111 6.83 -11.24 -9.72
CA LEU A 111 7.33 -11.52 -8.37
C LEU A 111 6.29 -11.15 -7.31
N ALA A 112 5.58 -10.03 -7.49
CA ALA A 112 4.48 -9.63 -6.62
C ALA A 112 3.40 -10.73 -6.50
N ARG A 113 2.98 -11.31 -7.64
CA ARG A 113 2.03 -12.44 -7.67
C ARG A 113 2.60 -13.70 -7.03
N ARG A 114 3.87 -14.03 -7.31
CA ARG A 114 4.51 -15.21 -6.72
C ARG A 114 4.60 -15.10 -5.20
N PHE A 115 4.97 -13.93 -4.68
CA PHE A 115 4.98 -13.65 -3.24
C PHE A 115 3.59 -13.79 -2.64
N LEU A 116 2.56 -13.17 -3.25
CA LEU A 116 1.19 -13.26 -2.76
C LEU A 116 0.67 -14.71 -2.76
N ASN A 117 0.94 -15.47 -3.83
CA ASN A 117 0.54 -16.88 -3.89
C ASN A 117 1.21 -17.69 -2.78
N ALA A 118 2.52 -17.54 -2.60
CA ALA A 118 3.24 -18.22 -1.53
C ALA A 118 2.70 -17.84 -0.14
N TYR A 119 2.40 -16.56 0.08
CA TYR A 119 1.76 -16.11 1.32
C TYR A 119 0.41 -16.80 1.54
N LEU A 120 -0.47 -16.84 0.54
CA LEU A 120 -1.80 -17.45 0.65
C LEU A 120 -1.73 -18.97 0.83
N GLU A 121 -0.83 -19.64 0.10
CA GLU A 121 -0.62 -21.08 0.19
C GLU A 121 -0.12 -21.50 1.58
N ASN A 122 0.78 -20.72 2.18
CA ASN A 122 1.34 -21.03 3.50
C ASN A 122 0.42 -20.60 4.67
N THR A 123 -0.38 -19.55 4.51
CA THR A 123 -1.20 -19.00 5.60
C THR A 123 -2.67 -19.41 5.55
N GLY A 124 -3.18 -19.75 4.36
CA GLY A 124 -4.60 -19.96 4.12
C GLY A 124 -5.46 -18.69 4.19
N ASP A 125 -4.86 -17.50 4.24
CA ASP A 125 -5.59 -16.22 4.40
C ASP A 125 -6.26 -15.71 3.09
N TYR A 126 -7.08 -16.57 2.48
CA TYR A 126 -7.83 -16.24 1.27
C TYR A 126 -8.91 -15.18 1.53
N GLU A 127 -9.47 -15.13 2.73
CA GLU A 127 -10.43 -14.11 3.14
C GLU A 127 -9.82 -12.69 3.13
N GLY A 128 -8.51 -12.58 3.37
CA GLY A 128 -7.76 -11.34 3.26
C GLY A 128 -7.78 -10.70 1.86
N LEU A 129 -8.03 -11.49 0.81
CA LEU A 129 -8.11 -10.98 -0.56
C LEU A 129 -9.22 -9.94 -0.76
N LYS A 130 -10.29 -9.99 0.05
CA LYS A 130 -11.35 -8.97 0.04
C LYS A 130 -10.82 -7.57 0.35
N LEU A 131 -9.72 -7.48 1.10
CA LEU A 131 -9.08 -6.21 1.49
C LEU A 131 -7.83 -5.88 0.67
N LEU A 132 -7.34 -6.80 -0.16
CA LEU A 132 -6.03 -6.66 -0.79
C LEU A 132 -5.92 -5.35 -1.59
N ARG A 133 -6.90 -5.04 -2.44
CA ARG A 133 -6.87 -3.80 -3.26
C ARG A 133 -6.87 -2.54 -2.41
N TYR A 134 -7.64 -2.53 -1.32
CA TYR A 134 -7.68 -1.44 -0.37
C TYR A 134 -6.30 -1.24 0.29
N TYR A 135 -5.67 -2.33 0.73
CA TYR A 135 -4.33 -2.25 1.32
C TYR A 135 -3.23 -1.91 0.32
N LEU A 136 -3.27 -2.41 -0.91
CA LEU A 136 -2.33 -2.03 -1.96
C LEU A 136 -2.38 -0.52 -2.25
N ALA A 137 -3.58 0.04 -2.40
CA ALA A 137 -3.77 1.48 -2.58
C ALA A 137 -3.32 2.28 -1.36
N TYR A 138 -3.67 1.83 -0.15
CA TYR A 138 -3.22 2.46 1.08
C TYR A 138 -1.69 2.47 1.21
N ARG A 139 -1.02 1.35 0.97
CA ARG A 139 0.45 1.24 1.09
C ARG A 139 1.17 2.07 0.03
N ALA A 140 0.63 2.14 -1.18
CA ALA A 140 1.13 3.07 -2.20
C ALA A 140 1.00 4.53 -1.73
N MET A 141 -0.15 4.91 -1.14
CA MET A 141 -0.33 6.26 -0.57
C MET A 141 0.59 6.54 0.63
N VAL A 142 0.94 5.53 1.44
CA VAL A 142 1.96 5.68 2.50
C VAL A 142 3.31 6.03 1.88
N ARG A 143 3.75 5.33 0.82
CA ARG A 143 5.00 5.66 0.13
C ARG A 143 4.99 7.06 -0.47
N ALA A 144 3.89 7.42 -1.14
CA ALA A 144 3.71 8.77 -1.69
C ALA A 144 3.83 9.85 -0.59
N MET A 145 3.16 9.65 0.54
CA MET A 145 3.23 10.54 1.69
C MET A 145 4.66 10.65 2.25
N VAL A 146 5.35 9.53 2.46
CA VAL A 146 6.73 9.51 2.99
C VAL A 146 7.67 10.28 2.06
N ASP A 147 7.59 10.03 0.75
CA ASP A 147 8.41 10.73 -0.23
C ASP A 147 8.07 12.24 -0.25
N THR A 148 6.78 12.60 -0.17
CA THR A 148 6.35 14.00 -0.04
C THR A 148 6.92 14.70 1.20
N ILE A 149 6.89 14.05 2.38
CA ILE A 149 7.46 14.60 3.61
C ILE A 149 8.98 14.79 3.44
N ARG A 150 9.67 13.79 2.89
CA ARG A 150 11.11 13.84 2.64
C ARG A 150 11.48 15.00 1.71
N ALA A 151 10.70 15.27 0.67
CA ALA A 151 10.93 16.39 -0.25
C ALA A 151 10.83 17.77 0.43
N GLY A 152 10.06 17.88 1.51
CA GLY A 152 9.92 19.10 2.31
C GLY A 152 10.99 19.27 3.41
N GLN A 153 11.83 18.26 3.66
CA GLN A 153 12.90 18.34 4.65
C GLN A 153 14.11 19.13 4.12
N PRO A 154 14.81 19.87 4.99
CA PRO A 154 16.08 20.49 4.62
C PRO A 154 17.13 19.42 4.32
N GLY A 155 18.09 19.74 3.44
CA GLY A 155 19.24 18.87 3.15
C GLY A 155 19.17 18.11 1.82
N LEU A 156 18.07 18.21 1.07
CA LEU A 156 18.01 17.78 -0.33
C LEU A 156 18.40 18.93 -1.25
N ASP A 157 19.21 18.63 -2.27
CA ASP A 157 19.37 19.54 -3.40
C ASP A 157 18.12 19.55 -4.30
N GLU A 158 18.07 20.47 -5.27
CA GLU A 158 16.91 20.63 -6.14
C GLU A 158 16.65 19.40 -7.02
N ARG A 159 17.71 18.69 -7.43
CA ARG A 159 17.59 17.47 -8.23
C ARG A 159 17.03 16.33 -7.40
N GLU A 160 17.57 16.11 -6.21
CA GLU A 160 17.08 15.08 -5.29
C GLU A 160 15.62 15.34 -4.91
N ARG A 161 15.27 16.60 -4.64
CA ARG A 161 13.87 16.99 -4.38
C ARG A 161 12.97 16.65 -5.55
N HIS A 162 13.39 16.96 -6.78
CA HIS A 162 12.61 16.64 -7.98
C HIS A 162 12.44 15.12 -8.18
N GLU A 163 13.50 14.33 -7.93
CA GLU A 163 13.47 12.87 -8.01
C GLU A 163 12.51 12.26 -6.97
N VAL A 164 12.56 12.72 -5.71
CA VAL A 164 11.66 12.26 -4.64
C VAL A 164 10.20 12.62 -4.93
N LEU A 165 9.92 13.83 -5.43
CA LEU A 165 8.56 14.20 -5.84
C LEU A 165 8.07 13.38 -7.06
N ALA A 166 8.97 12.98 -7.95
CA ALA A 166 8.64 12.08 -9.06
C ALA A 166 8.34 10.65 -8.59
N GLU A 167 9.02 10.15 -7.54
CA GLU A 167 8.66 8.89 -6.86
C GLU A 167 7.28 8.99 -6.21
N SER A 168 7.00 10.07 -5.47
CA SER A 168 5.69 10.30 -4.84
C SER A 168 4.54 10.22 -5.87
N ARG A 169 4.67 10.93 -7.00
CA ARG A 169 3.69 10.87 -8.10
C ARG A 169 3.52 9.47 -8.69
N ARG A 170 4.60 8.68 -8.80
CA ARG A 170 4.51 7.29 -9.28
C ARG A 170 3.70 6.42 -8.33
N TYR A 171 3.87 6.59 -7.02
CA TYR A 171 3.07 5.87 -6.04
C TYR A 171 1.60 6.32 -6.00
N ILE A 172 1.30 7.61 -6.23
CA ILE A 172 -0.10 8.08 -6.39
C ILE A 172 -0.75 7.40 -7.61
N ALA A 173 -0.06 7.38 -8.76
CA ALA A 173 -0.54 6.70 -9.96
C ALA A 173 -0.70 5.18 -9.75
N LEU A 174 0.19 4.56 -8.97
CA LEU A 174 0.08 3.15 -8.62
C LEU A 174 -1.15 2.89 -7.72
N ALA A 175 -1.41 3.76 -6.74
CA ALA A 175 -2.62 3.69 -5.92
C ALA A 175 -3.88 3.76 -6.80
N GLU A 176 -3.90 4.67 -7.78
CA GLU A 176 -5.02 4.81 -8.72
C GLU A 176 -5.23 3.55 -9.55
N ARG A 177 -4.17 2.92 -10.05
CA ARG A 177 -4.28 1.64 -10.77
C ARG A 177 -4.98 0.56 -9.95
N TYR A 178 -4.73 0.49 -8.64
CA TYR A 178 -5.42 -0.49 -7.79
C TYR A 178 -6.91 -0.21 -7.59
N THR A 179 -7.38 1.03 -7.84
CA THR A 179 -8.81 1.39 -7.79
C THR A 179 -9.58 0.91 -9.02
N GLN A 180 -8.88 0.64 -10.12
CA GLN A 180 -9.48 0.15 -11.35
C GLN A 180 -9.85 -1.33 -11.20
N VAL A 181 -11.11 -1.68 -11.51
CA VAL A 181 -11.52 -3.08 -11.56
C VAL A 181 -10.81 -3.71 -12.76
N ALA A 182 -10.03 -4.77 -12.52
CA ALA A 182 -9.47 -5.55 -13.62
C ALA A 182 -10.62 -6.01 -14.52
N ARG A 183 -10.56 -5.69 -15.82
CA ARG A 183 -11.51 -6.26 -16.78
C ARG A 183 -11.41 -7.78 -16.68
N PRO A 184 -12.55 -8.50 -16.63
CA PRO A 184 -12.53 -9.95 -16.80
C PRO A 184 -11.75 -10.27 -18.08
N LEU A 185 -10.90 -11.30 -18.02
CA LEU A 185 -10.34 -11.84 -19.26
C LEU A 185 -11.52 -12.20 -20.16
N PRO A 186 -11.53 -11.78 -21.44
CA PRO A 186 -12.53 -12.27 -22.36
C PRO A 186 -12.46 -13.80 -22.35
N ASN A 187 -13.60 -14.48 -22.20
CA ASN A 187 -13.69 -15.93 -22.26
C ASN A 187 -13.07 -16.41 -23.58
N GLN A 188 -11.80 -16.85 -23.54
CA GLN A 188 -11.13 -17.48 -24.68
C GLN A 188 -11.25 -19.02 -24.64
N PHE A 189 -12.14 -19.55 -23.81
CA PHE A 189 -12.53 -20.96 -23.85
C PHE A 189 -13.76 -21.11 -24.75
N GLN A 190 -13.58 -20.93 -26.05
CA GLN A 190 -14.37 -21.69 -27.04
C GLN A 190 -13.60 -22.99 -27.26
N CYS A 191 -14.16 -24.09 -26.76
CA CYS A 191 -13.72 -25.42 -27.17
C CYS A 191 -14.13 -25.61 -28.64
N ASP A 192 -13.15 -25.78 -29.51
CA ASP A 192 -13.33 -26.43 -30.81
C ASP A 192 -13.20 -27.95 -30.64
#